data_AF-A0A358ECP6-F1
#
_entry.id   AF-A0A358ECP6-F1
#
_cell.length_a   1.000
_cell.length_b   1.000
_cell.length_c   1.000
_cell.angle_alpha   90.00
_cell.angle_beta   90.00
_cell.angle_gamma   90.00
#
_symmetry.space_group_name_H-M   'P 1'
#
loop_
_entity.id
_entity.type
_entity.pdbx_description
1 polymer ?
#
loop_
_entity_poly.entity_id
_entity_poly.type
_entity_poly.pdbx_seq_one_letter_code
_entity_poly.pdbx_strand_id
1 'polypeptide(L)'
;PSREECNVCHQASPGFVLGFSEIQLNHQLPGHSSTQFSRLIESGTLSGFAGGPVAKVTDPDESTRLVKGYVQGNCVQCHNGGVAIDFGHETFLQNTVNVAGRDGILIVPGDPDQSSLYRLFSEGGMPPLGVQLIDRETVDLLGSWITELQN
;
A
#
# COMPACT_ATOMS: atom_id res chain seq x y z
N PRO A 1 -13.48 18.26 10.49
CA PRO A 1 -12.81 17.20 11.26
C PRO A 1 -12.56 17.61 12.72
N SER A 2 -12.88 16.74 13.67
CA SER A 2 -12.49 16.84 15.09
C SER A 2 -11.04 16.35 15.29
N ARG A 3 -10.48 16.57 16.49
CA ARG A 3 -9.14 16.07 16.82
C ARG A 3 -9.08 14.55 16.85
N GLU A 4 -10.14 13.90 17.32
CA GLU A 4 -10.25 12.44 17.36
C GLU A 4 -10.28 11.87 15.95
N GLU A 5 -10.99 12.52 15.02
CA GLU A 5 -11.02 12.13 13.61
C GLU A 5 -9.64 12.26 12.95
N CYS A 6 -8.85 13.29 13.29
CA CYS A 6 -7.47 13.42 12.80
C CYS A 6 -6.54 12.30 13.31
N ASN A 7 -6.75 11.86 14.56
CA ASN A 7 -5.90 10.85 15.19
C ASN A 7 -6.07 9.45 14.59
N VAL A 8 -7.18 9.19 13.87
CA VAL A 8 -7.40 7.93 13.14
C VAL A 8 -6.22 7.59 12.22
N CYS A 9 -5.60 8.61 11.60
CA CYS A 9 -4.42 8.41 10.75
C CYS A 9 -3.12 8.76 11.49
N HIS A 10 -3.10 9.89 12.20
CA HIS A 10 -1.87 10.41 12.81
C HIS A 10 -1.41 9.68 14.08
N GLN A 11 -2.22 8.80 14.66
CA GLN A 11 -1.86 7.97 15.81
C GLN A 11 -2.00 6.46 15.54
N ALA A 12 -2.28 6.07 14.30
CA ALA A 12 -2.40 4.67 13.93
C ALA A 12 -1.05 3.91 13.97
N SER A 13 0.06 4.63 13.88
CA SER A 13 1.42 4.07 13.90
C SER A 13 2.30 4.87 14.89
N PRO A 14 3.36 4.26 15.45
CA PRO A 14 4.38 4.99 16.21
C PRO A 14 4.97 6.19 15.44
N GLY A 15 4.96 6.14 14.11
CA GLY A 15 5.30 7.27 13.24
C GLY A 15 4.11 8.23 13.10
N PHE A 16 4.16 9.37 13.79
CA PHE A 16 3.11 10.41 13.75
C PHE A 16 2.98 11.17 12.41
N VAL A 17 3.93 10.96 11.49
CA VAL A 17 4.04 11.72 10.24
C VAL A 17 3.41 10.93 9.09
N LEU A 18 2.35 11.50 8.51
CA LEU A 18 1.73 11.04 7.27
C LEU A 18 2.49 11.62 6.07
N GLY A 19 3.74 11.17 5.91
CA GLY A 19 4.65 11.65 4.86
C GLY A 19 5.22 10.51 4.05
N PHE A 20 6.15 10.86 3.16
CA PHE A 20 6.87 9.87 2.39
C PHE A 20 7.78 9.03 3.30
N SER A 21 7.75 7.72 3.14
CA SER A 21 8.72 6.80 3.72
C SER A 21 9.91 6.57 2.79
N GLU A 22 11.00 6.01 3.33
CA GLU A 22 12.16 5.62 2.53
C GLU A 22 11.77 4.77 1.32
N ILE A 23 10.93 3.74 1.54
CA ILE A 23 10.52 2.82 0.47
C ILE A 23 9.71 3.51 -0.64
N GLN A 24 8.89 4.52 -0.29
CA GLN A 24 8.14 5.32 -1.27
C GLN A 24 9.07 6.21 -2.10
N LEU A 25 10.15 6.72 -1.50
CA LEU A 25 11.13 7.55 -2.20
C LEU A 25 12.18 6.74 -2.97
N ASN A 26 12.33 5.45 -2.66
CA ASN A 26 13.35 4.58 -3.22
C ASN A 26 12.92 3.87 -4.53
N HIS A 27 11.82 4.29 -5.14
CA HIS A 27 11.45 3.86 -6.48
C HIS A 27 12.18 4.67 -7.55
N GLN A 28 12.64 4.00 -8.61
CA GLN A 28 13.24 4.67 -9.77
C GLN A 28 12.15 4.98 -10.79
N LEU A 29 11.81 6.26 -10.91
CA LEU A 29 10.80 6.71 -11.87
C LEU A 29 11.28 6.54 -13.32
N PRO A 30 10.38 6.30 -14.28
CA PRO A 30 10.70 6.29 -15.69
C PRO A 30 11.49 7.53 -16.12
N GLY A 31 12.53 7.34 -16.93
CA GLY A 31 13.40 8.42 -17.43
C GLY A 31 14.37 9.01 -16.40
N HIS A 32 14.43 8.49 -15.17
CA HIS A 32 15.38 8.96 -14.15
C HIS A 32 16.50 7.95 -13.89
N SER A 33 17.74 8.43 -13.76
CA SER A 33 18.91 7.60 -13.49
C SER A 33 19.11 7.25 -12.00
N SER A 34 18.36 7.90 -11.11
CA SER A 34 18.45 7.74 -9.66
C SER A 34 17.08 7.88 -9.00
N THR A 35 16.95 7.40 -7.75
CA THR A 35 15.69 7.45 -7.00
C THR A 35 15.46 8.85 -6.42
N GLN A 36 14.24 9.16 -5.98
CA GLN A 36 14.01 10.41 -5.25
C GLN A 36 14.79 10.42 -3.93
N PHE A 37 14.87 9.28 -3.25
CA PHE A 37 15.62 9.11 -2.01
C PHE A 37 17.10 9.48 -2.18
N SER A 38 17.77 8.95 -3.21
CA SER A 38 19.18 9.27 -3.45
C SER A 38 19.39 10.74 -3.80
N ARG A 39 18.52 11.34 -4.62
CA ARG A 39 18.59 12.77 -4.95
C ARG A 39 18.42 13.68 -3.73
N LEU A 40 17.55 13.30 -2.79
CA LEU A 40 17.35 14.05 -1.55
C LEU A 40 18.58 13.98 -0.65
N ILE A 41 19.29 12.85 -0.61
CA ILE A 41 20.57 12.71 0.10
C ILE A 41 21.66 13.55 -0.59
N GLU A 42 21.82 13.40 -1.91
CA GLU A 42 22.86 14.09 -2.70
C GLU A 42 22.72 15.61 -2.63
N SER A 43 21.49 16.13 -2.59
CA SER A 43 21.21 17.56 -2.45
C SER A 43 21.40 18.10 -1.03
N GLY A 44 21.58 17.23 -0.03
CA GLY A 44 21.60 17.61 1.39
C GLY A 44 20.23 17.94 1.99
N THR A 45 19.13 17.74 1.25
CA THR A 45 17.76 17.94 1.74
C THR A 45 17.39 16.90 2.80
N LEU A 46 17.82 15.66 2.59
CA LEU A 46 17.71 14.58 3.56
C LEU A 46 19.09 14.30 4.15
N SER A 47 19.22 14.52 5.46
CA SER A 47 20.45 14.27 6.21
C SER A 47 20.27 13.13 7.22
N GLY A 48 21.37 12.55 7.69
CA GLY A 48 21.34 11.53 8.77
C GLY A 48 21.19 10.09 8.29
N PHE A 49 21.07 9.84 6.98
CA PHE A 49 21.21 8.50 6.43
C PHE A 49 22.69 8.08 6.49
N ALA A 50 22.99 7.06 7.30
CA ALA A 50 24.35 6.59 7.53
C ALA A 50 24.86 5.58 6.47
N GLY A 51 24.09 5.36 5.40
CA GLY A 51 24.31 4.26 4.47
C GLY A 51 23.64 2.96 4.94
N GLY A 52 23.50 2.01 4.01
CA GLY A 52 22.85 0.72 4.29
C GLY A 52 21.96 0.25 3.13
N PRO A 53 21.40 -0.97 3.22
CA PRO A 53 20.40 -1.42 2.28
C PRO A 53 19.17 -0.52 2.38
N VAL A 54 18.65 -0.12 1.22
CA VAL A 54 17.44 0.68 1.13
C VAL A 54 16.23 -0.20 0.83
N ALA A 55 15.12 0.04 1.53
CA ALA A 55 13.91 -0.76 1.42
C ALA A 55 13.32 -0.70 0.00
N LYS A 56 12.87 -1.85 -0.52
CA LYS A 56 12.24 -1.98 -1.83
C LYS A 56 11.10 -2.98 -1.75
N VAL A 57 10.03 -2.72 -2.50
CA VAL A 57 8.99 -3.71 -2.71
C VAL A 57 9.50 -4.73 -3.72
N THR A 58 9.59 -5.99 -3.28
CA THR A 58 10.06 -7.11 -4.09
C THR A 58 9.05 -8.24 -4.07
N ASP A 59 8.93 -8.93 -5.19
CA ASP A 59 8.22 -10.20 -5.33
C ASP A 59 8.75 -10.91 -6.58
N PRO A 60 8.87 -12.26 -6.58
CA PRO A 60 9.21 -13.00 -7.80
C PRO A 60 8.16 -12.85 -8.90
N ASP A 61 6.90 -12.67 -8.53
CA ASP A 61 5.82 -12.40 -9.47
C ASP A 61 5.64 -10.88 -9.66
N GLU A 62 5.76 -10.43 -10.91
CA GLU A 62 5.72 -9.00 -11.22
C GLU A 62 4.35 -8.38 -10.90
N SER A 63 3.25 -9.11 -11.13
CA SER A 63 1.92 -8.60 -10.84
C SER A 63 1.70 -8.39 -9.34
N THR A 64 2.18 -9.34 -8.53
CA THR A 64 2.17 -9.27 -7.06
C THR A 64 3.08 -8.15 -6.56
N ARG A 65 4.25 -7.95 -7.17
CA ARG A 65 5.15 -6.83 -6.86
C ARG A 65 4.46 -5.49 -7.09
N LEU A 66 3.74 -5.34 -8.21
CA LEU A 66 2.99 -4.12 -8.54
C LEU A 66 1.86 -3.87 -7.54
N VAL A 67 1.07 -4.89 -7.20
CA VAL A 67 0.01 -4.80 -6.18
C VAL A 67 0.57 -4.40 -4.82
N LYS A 68 1.63 -5.08 -4.35
CA LYS A 68 2.33 -4.73 -3.10
C LYS A 68 2.83 -3.28 -3.13
N GLY A 69 3.34 -2.82 -4.27
CA GLY A 69 3.79 -1.44 -4.45
C GLY A 69 2.65 -0.44 -4.31
N TYR A 70 1.51 -0.73 -4.94
CA TYR A 70 0.33 0.11 -4.86
C TYR A 70 -0.22 0.23 -3.44
N VAL A 71 -0.42 -0.89 -2.74
CA VAL A 71 -0.97 -0.87 -1.38
C VAL A 71 -0.02 -0.20 -0.39
N GLN A 72 1.29 -0.38 -0.57
CA GLN A 72 2.32 0.32 0.21
C GLN A 72 2.28 1.84 0.01
N GLY A 73 1.98 2.30 -1.21
CA GLY A 73 1.87 3.72 -1.54
C GLY A 73 0.56 4.36 -1.06
N ASN A 74 -0.56 3.62 -1.17
CA ASN A 74 -1.90 4.21 -1.10
C ASN A 74 -2.75 3.74 0.10
N CYS A 75 -2.43 2.60 0.72
CA CYS A 75 -3.28 2.01 1.77
C CYS A 75 -2.62 2.02 3.14
N VAL A 76 -1.30 1.78 3.20
CA VAL A 76 -0.55 1.59 4.47
C VAL A 76 -0.66 2.77 5.43
N GLN A 77 -0.95 3.98 4.95
CA GLN A 77 -1.11 5.13 5.84
C GLN A 77 -2.22 4.95 6.89
N CYS A 78 -3.29 4.24 6.55
CA CYS A 78 -4.30 3.79 7.50
C CYS A 78 -4.10 2.32 7.89
N HIS A 79 -3.65 1.49 6.95
CA HIS A 79 -3.47 0.05 7.09
C HIS A 79 -2.01 -0.32 7.47
N ASN A 80 -1.56 0.16 8.63
CA ASN A 80 -0.18 0.01 9.13
C ASN A 80 -0.05 -0.99 10.30
N GLY A 81 -1.09 -1.76 10.60
CA GLY A 81 -1.07 -2.76 11.68
C GLY A 81 -1.35 -2.25 13.08
N GLY A 82 -1.71 -0.98 13.25
CA GLY A 82 -2.26 -0.46 14.50
C GLY A 82 -3.70 -0.92 14.72
N VAL A 83 -4.65 -0.02 14.47
CA VAL A 83 -6.09 -0.29 14.65
C VAL A 83 -6.74 -0.98 13.45
N ALA A 84 -6.05 -1.01 12.31
CA ALA A 84 -6.49 -1.62 11.06
C ALA A 84 -5.55 -2.75 10.63
N ILE A 85 -6.02 -3.59 9.71
CA ILE A 85 -5.21 -4.66 9.11
C ILE A 85 -3.94 -4.05 8.52
N ASP A 86 -2.80 -4.71 8.74
CA ASP A 86 -1.51 -4.30 8.17
C ASP A 86 -1.41 -4.71 6.70
N PHE A 87 -1.26 -3.72 5.81
CA PHE A 87 -1.04 -3.89 4.38
C PHE A 87 0.41 -3.58 3.97
N GLY A 88 1.35 -3.58 4.90
CA GLY A 88 2.78 -3.47 4.62
C GLY A 88 3.22 -4.49 3.57
N HIS A 89 4.12 -4.09 2.66
CA HIS A 89 4.45 -4.91 1.49
C HIS A 89 4.97 -6.33 1.82
N GLU A 90 5.56 -6.54 3.00
CA GLU A 90 6.06 -7.85 3.45
C GLU A 90 4.94 -8.75 3.98
N THR A 91 3.95 -8.15 4.65
CA THR A 91 2.88 -8.85 5.37
C THR A 91 1.58 -8.91 4.58
N PHE A 92 1.44 -8.12 3.50
CA PHE A 92 0.20 -7.93 2.74
C PHE A 92 -0.46 -9.26 2.36
N LEU A 93 0.28 -10.18 1.72
CA LEU A 93 -0.30 -11.47 1.27
C LEU A 93 -0.77 -12.31 2.46
N GLN A 94 0.07 -12.43 3.49
CA GLN A 94 -0.23 -13.19 4.70
C GLN A 94 -1.47 -12.65 5.43
N ASN A 95 -1.68 -11.33 5.39
CA ASN A 95 -2.75 -10.67 6.10
C ASN A 95 -4.05 -10.55 5.29
N THR A 96 -4.05 -10.91 4.00
CA THR A 96 -5.21 -10.68 3.13
C THR A 96 -5.67 -11.91 2.35
N VAL A 97 -4.75 -12.76 1.89
CA VAL A 97 -5.11 -13.93 1.07
C VAL A 97 -5.68 -15.03 1.96
N ASN A 98 -6.90 -15.45 1.68
CA ASN A 98 -7.65 -16.43 2.48
C ASN A 98 -7.86 -16.02 3.95
N VAL A 99 -7.76 -14.73 4.26
CA VAL A 99 -7.97 -14.19 5.61
C VAL A 99 -9.40 -13.69 5.76
N ALA A 100 -10.05 -14.09 6.85
CA ALA A 100 -11.39 -13.61 7.19
C ALA A 100 -11.38 -12.12 7.56
N GLY A 101 -12.21 -11.34 6.87
CA GLY A 101 -12.53 -9.96 7.18
C GLY A 101 -13.96 -9.82 7.72
N ARG A 102 -14.42 -8.57 7.85
CA ARG A 102 -15.77 -8.26 8.35
C ARG A 102 -16.88 -8.80 7.45
N ASP A 103 -16.69 -8.68 6.14
CA ASP A 103 -17.72 -8.91 5.12
C ASP A 103 -17.36 -10.07 4.17
N GLY A 104 -16.66 -11.07 4.70
CA GLY A 104 -16.19 -12.26 3.96
C GLY A 104 -14.67 -12.41 3.99
N ILE A 105 -14.12 -13.23 3.11
CA ILE A 105 -12.66 -13.35 2.93
C ILE A 105 -12.14 -12.07 2.25
N LEU A 106 -11.00 -11.55 2.70
CA LEU A 106 -10.42 -10.32 2.18
C LEU A 106 -10.03 -10.47 0.70
N ILE A 107 -9.21 -11.48 0.41
CA ILE A 107 -8.81 -11.86 -0.95
C ILE A 107 -9.00 -13.36 -1.11
N VAL A 108 -9.88 -13.76 -2.03
CA VAL A 108 -10.11 -15.13 -2.46
C VAL A 108 -9.34 -15.34 -3.76
N PRO A 109 -8.28 -16.18 -3.78
CA PRO A 109 -7.54 -16.43 -5.02
C PRO A 109 -8.46 -16.96 -6.12
N GLY A 110 -8.31 -16.39 -7.32
CA GLY A 110 -9.11 -16.72 -8.49
C GLY A 110 -10.51 -16.09 -8.54
N ASP A 111 -10.96 -15.40 -7.48
CA ASP A 111 -12.34 -14.88 -7.41
C ASP A 111 -12.41 -13.45 -6.83
N PRO A 112 -12.31 -12.42 -7.70
CA PRO A 112 -12.47 -11.03 -7.28
C PRO A 112 -13.84 -10.72 -6.68
N ASP A 113 -14.91 -11.34 -7.18
CA ASP A 113 -16.28 -11.07 -6.71
C ASP A 113 -16.52 -11.61 -5.29
N GLN A 114 -15.84 -12.70 -4.91
CA GLN A 114 -15.84 -13.21 -3.53
C GLN A 114 -14.81 -12.51 -2.62
N SER A 115 -13.94 -11.67 -3.18
CA SER A 115 -12.92 -10.92 -2.44
C SER A 115 -13.50 -9.63 -1.86
N SER A 116 -13.75 -9.61 -0.54
CA SER A 116 -14.37 -8.46 0.12
C SER A 116 -13.54 -7.18 0.04
N LEU A 117 -12.20 -7.27 0.04
CA LEU A 117 -11.32 -6.12 -0.14
C LEU A 117 -11.49 -5.51 -1.54
N TYR A 118 -11.52 -6.36 -2.57
CA TYR A 118 -11.67 -5.94 -3.95
C TYR A 118 -13.02 -5.25 -4.21
N ARG A 119 -14.11 -5.84 -3.72
CA ARG A 119 -15.45 -5.22 -3.82
C ARG A 119 -15.49 -3.85 -3.14
N LEU A 120 -15.02 -3.78 -1.90
CA LEU A 120 -15.00 -2.52 -1.16
C LEU A 120 -14.23 -1.42 -1.89
N PHE A 121 -13.07 -1.76 -2.47
CA PHE A 121 -12.26 -0.80 -3.22
C PHE A 121 -12.88 -0.42 -4.56
N SER A 122 -13.38 -1.40 -5.33
CA SER A 122 -13.96 -1.17 -6.67
C SER A 122 -15.28 -0.39 -6.65
N GLU A 123 -16.00 -0.45 -5.53
CA GLU A 123 -17.22 0.33 -5.26
C GLU A 123 -16.91 1.73 -4.68
N GLY A 124 -15.64 2.05 -4.40
CA GLY A 124 -15.22 3.34 -3.87
C GLY A 124 -15.42 3.50 -2.35
N GLY A 125 -15.57 2.40 -1.62
CA GLY A 125 -15.68 2.39 -0.16
C GLY A 125 -14.36 2.61 0.59
N MET A 126 -13.22 2.54 -0.12
CA MET A 126 -11.88 2.80 0.42
C MET A 126 -11.02 3.62 -0.56
N PRO A 127 -10.16 4.53 -0.04
CA PRO A 127 -10.15 5.00 1.36
C PRO A 127 -11.40 5.85 1.71
N PRO A 128 -11.74 5.99 3.01
CA PRO A 128 -12.98 6.64 3.43
C PRO A 128 -12.92 8.18 3.36
N LEU A 129 -11.77 8.74 2.98
CA LEU A 129 -11.55 10.16 2.83
C LEU A 129 -10.61 10.44 1.65
N GLY A 130 -10.71 11.64 1.09
CA GLY A 130 -9.75 12.13 0.10
C GLY A 130 -9.93 11.56 -1.32
N VAL A 131 -10.96 10.74 -1.57
CA VAL A 131 -11.24 10.17 -2.89
C VAL A 131 -12.47 10.83 -3.48
N GLN A 132 -12.32 11.36 -4.69
CA GLN A 132 -13.43 11.89 -5.49
C GLN A 132 -13.70 11.00 -6.71
N LEU A 133 -12.73 10.19 -7.12
CA LEU A 133 -12.77 9.35 -8.31
C LEU A 133 -12.20 7.98 -7.96
N ILE A 134 -12.86 6.93 -8.43
CA ILE A 134 -12.36 5.55 -8.33
C ILE A 134 -11.19 5.40 -9.29
N ASP A 135 -10.07 4.88 -8.78
CA ASP A 135 -8.90 4.52 -9.57
C ASP A 135 -9.17 3.25 -10.37
N ARG A 136 -9.77 3.42 -11.57
CA ARG A 136 -10.18 2.30 -12.44
C ARG A 136 -9.00 1.46 -12.90
N GLU A 137 -7.86 2.08 -13.19
CA GLU A 137 -6.66 1.36 -13.62
C GLU A 137 -6.19 0.40 -12.52
N THR A 138 -6.19 0.85 -11.26
CA THR A 138 -5.81 -0.03 -10.16
C THR A 138 -6.89 -1.05 -9.81
N VAL A 139 -8.18 -0.72 -9.96
CA VAL A 139 -9.24 -1.73 -9.86
C VAL A 139 -8.99 -2.85 -10.87
N ASP A 140 -8.68 -2.53 -12.12
CA ASP A 140 -8.41 -3.54 -13.14
C ASP A 140 -7.12 -4.35 -12.83
N LEU A 141 -6.07 -3.70 -12.31
CA LEU A 141 -4.85 -4.35 -11.85
C LEU A 141 -5.13 -5.36 -10.73
N LEU A 142 -5.86 -4.95 -9.69
CA LEU A 142 -6.18 -5.81 -8.55
C LEU A 142 -7.09 -6.96 -8.98
N GLY A 143 -8.09 -6.71 -9.82
CA GLY A 143 -9.01 -7.74 -10.30
C GLY A 143 -8.29 -8.80 -11.13
N SER A 144 -7.40 -8.36 -12.04
CA SER A 144 -6.57 -9.26 -12.84
C SER A 144 -5.62 -10.07 -11.96
N TRP A 145 -4.92 -9.41 -11.03
CA TRP A 145 -4.01 -10.07 -10.09
C TRP A 145 -4.73 -11.11 -9.23
N ILE A 146 -5.91 -10.80 -8.67
CA ILE A 146 -6.71 -11.77 -7.88
C ILE A 146 -7.12 -12.96 -8.75
N THR A 147 -7.55 -12.72 -9.99
CA THR A 147 -7.97 -13.78 -10.93
C THR A 147 -6.82 -14.74 -11.25
N GLU A 148 -5.59 -14.22 -11.35
CA GLU A 148 -4.38 -14.99 -11.65
C GLU A 148 -3.71 -15.60 -10.42
N LEU A 149 -4.11 -15.17 -9.21
CA LEU A 149 -3.55 -15.64 -7.96
C LEU A 149 -3.85 -17.13 -7.76
N GLN A 150 -2.80 -17.95 -7.66
CA GLN A 150 -2.93 -19.38 -7.44
C GLN A 150 -3.28 -19.68 -5.98
N ASN A 151 -4.10 -20.72 -5.76
CA ASN A 151 -4.38 -21.28 -4.43
C ASN A 151 -3.16 -21.99 -3.83
#